data_AF-A0A0P7W815-F1
#
_entry.id   AF-A0A0P7W815-F1
#
_cell.length_a   1.000
_cell.length_b   1.000
_cell.length_c   1.000
_cell.angle_alpha   90.00
_cell.angle_beta   90.00
_cell.angle_gamma   90.00
#
_symmetry.space_group_name_H-M   'P 1'
#
loop_
_entity.id
_entity.type
_entity.pdbx_description
1 polymer ?
#
loop_
_entity_poly.entity_id
_entity_poly.type
_entity_poly.pdbx_seq_one_letter_code
_entity_poly.pdbx_strand_id
1 'polypeptide(L)'
;MSPEGLREIADLRVLLEGHALRQSIARGDTDWEAGAVSAHHKLHRMEERMKAGDASAREAWKRADSGFHKALVAACGSPELMALHMTVFDKYLRYQMLFLTYRGETAAAEHRALLEAALERDTARAETILRDHIEGGVVHCLTSFRAAAAGQDVQNGLENR
;
A
#
# COMPACT_ATOMS: atom_id res chain seq x y z
N MET A 1 8.49 16.96 -0.58
CA MET A 1 8.31 15.56 -1.02
C MET A 1 8.86 15.47 -2.44
N SER A 2 9.80 14.57 -2.72
CA SER A 2 10.43 14.40 -4.05
C SER A 2 10.23 12.98 -4.60
N PRO A 3 10.35 12.77 -5.92
CA PRO A 3 10.33 11.43 -6.51
C PRO A 3 11.34 10.45 -5.89
N GLU A 4 12.53 10.93 -5.54
CA GLU A 4 13.60 10.15 -4.92
C GLU A 4 13.20 9.76 -3.50
N GLY A 5 12.66 10.71 -2.73
CA GLY A 5 12.18 10.43 -1.37
C GLY A 5 11.01 9.44 -1.33
N LEU A 6 10.15 9.40 -2.36
CA LEU A 6 9.13 8.36 -2.47
C LEU A 6 9.75 6.98 -2.68
N ARG A 7 10.77 6.87 -3.54
CA ARG A 7 11.48 5.59 -3.78
C ARG A 7 12.17 5.11 -2.52
N GLU A 8 12.90 5.98 -1.82
CA GLU A 8 13.57 5.62 -0.56
C GLU A 8 12.58 5.11 0.49
N ILE A 9 11.41 5.77 0.64
CA ILE A 9 10.37 5.31 1.56
C ILE A 9 9.77 3.97 1.12
N ALA A 10 9.57 3.75 -0.18
CA ALA A 10 9.08 2.49 -0.71
C ALA A 10 10.09 1.35 -0.53
N ASP A 11 11.38 1.60 -0.74
CA ASP A 11 12.46 0.63 -0.51
C ASP A 11 12.51 0.22 0.97
N LEU A 12 12.33 1.17 1.88
CA LEU A 12 12.18 0.89 3.31
C LEU A 12 10.93 0.05 3.60
N ARG A 13 9.80 0.28 2.90
CA ARG A 13 8.62 -0.59 3.04
C ARG A 13 8.93 -2.00 2.57
N VAL A 14 9.52 -2.20 1.40
CA VAL A 14 9.89 -3.53 0.89
C VAL A 14 10.78 -4.27 1.89
N LEU A 15 11.80 -3.59 2.42
CA LEU A 15 12.72 -4.18 3.40
C LEU A 15 12.02 -4.58 4.70
N LEU A 16 11.27 -3.66 5.30
CA LEU A 16 10.65 -3.87 6.62
C LEU A 16 9.45 -4.81 6.53
N GLU A 17 8.53 -4.57 5.59
CA GLU A 17 7.33 -5.37 5.42
C GLU A 17 7.65 -6.77 4.91
N GLY A 18 8.61 -6.92 3.99
CA GLY A 18 9.03 -8.25 3.52
C GLY A 18 9.59 -9.10 4.66
N HIS A 19 10.53 -8.54 5.44
CA HIS A 19 11.06 -9.23 6.62
C HIS A 19 9.97 -9.58 7.64
N ALA A 20 9.10 -8.62 7.96
CA ALA A 20 8.02 -8.82 8.93
C ALA A 20 6.99 -9.85 8.44
N LEU A 21 6.63 -9.82 7.15
CA LEU A 21 5.71 -10.75 6.51
C LEU A 21 6.22 -12.18 6.59
N ARG A 22 7.51 -12.40 6.28
CA ARG A 22 8.15 -13.72 6.40
C ARG A 22 8.02 -14.30 7.81
N GLN A 23 8.31 -13.50 8.83
CA GLN A 23 8.19 -13.92 10.24
C GLN A 23 6.73 -14.15 10.64
N SER A 24 5.84 -13.28 10.18
CA SER A 24 4.41 -13.33 10.49
C SER A 24 3.76 -14.58 9.89
N ILE A 25 4.06 -14.92 8.63
CA ILE A 25 3.59 -16.17 8.00
C ILE A 25 4.16 -17.39 8.72
N ALA A 26 5.40 -17.37 9.21
CA ALA A 26 5.98 -18.50 9.92
C ALA A 26 5.39 -18.71 11.33
N ARG A 27 4.94 -17.64 11.99
CA ARG A 27 4.52 -17.65 13.41
C ARG A 27 3.02 -17.51 13.61
N GLY A 28 2.30 -17.04 12.60
CA GLY A 28 0.88 -16.73 12.69
C GLY A 28 0.04 -17.96 13.00
N ASP A 29 -0.91 -17.81 13.90
CA ASP A 29 -1.91 -18.82 14.24
C ASP A 29 -3.25 -18.51 13.53
N THR A 30 -4.31 -19.24 13.89
CA THR A 30 -5.64 -19.03 13.32
C THR A 30 -6.22 -17.64 13.67
N ASP A 31 -5.84 -17.05 14.80
CA ASP A 31 -6.29 -15.70 15.17
C ASP A 31 -5.63 -14.64 14.27
N TRP A 32 -4.35 -14.82 13.94
CA TRP A 32 -3.67 -14.01 12.92
C TRP A 32 -4.34 -14.16 11.54
N GLU A 33 -4.66 -15.37 11.10
CA GLU A 33 -5.36 -15.62 9.82
C GLU A 33 -6.71 -14.90 9.78
N ALA A 34 -7.51 -15.04 10.85
CA ALA A 34 -8.80 -14.35 10.99
C ALA A 34 -8.64 -12.82 10.95
N GLY A 35 -7.59 -12.30 11.59
CA GLY A 35 -7.21 -10.89 11.56
C GLY A 35 -6.90 -10.40 10.14
N ALA A 36 -6.10 -11.16 9.39
CA ALA A 36 -5.75 -10.84 8.01
C ALA A 36 -6.97 -10.84 7.08
N VAL A 37 -7.83 -11.86 7.19
CA VAL A 37 -9.10 -11.96 6.43
C VAL A 37 -10.03 -10.78 6.74
N SER A 38 -10.21 -10.45 8.02
CA SER A 38 -11.05 -9.32 8.46
C SER A 38 -10.53 -7.98 7.93
N ALA A 39 -9.21 -7.77 7.99
CA ALA A 39 -8.59 -6.54 7.50
C ALA A 39 -8.72 -6.41 5.98
N HIS A 40 -8.47 -7.50 5.23
CA HIS A 40 -8.68 -7.52 3.78
C HIS A 40 -10.15 -7.25 3.41
N HIS A 41 -11.11 -7.86 4.11
CA HIS A 41 -12.53 -7.61 3.85
C HIS A 41 -12.88 -6.11 3.99
N LYS A 42 -12.39 -5.46 5.06
CA LYS A 42 -12.58 -4.01 5.26
C LYS A 42 -11.97 -3.19 4.13
N LEU A 43 -10.76 -3.55 3.70
CA LEU A 43 -10.07 -2.89 2.58
C LEU A 43 -10.87 -3.05 1.28
N HIS A 44 -11.24 -4.27 0.93
CA HIS A 44 -12.00 -4.56 -0.29
C HIS A 44 -13.31 -3.77 -0.36
N ARG A 45 -14.05 -3.65 0.75
CA ARG A 45 -15.27 -2.81 0.81
C ARG A 45 -15.01 -1.34 0.51
N MET A 46 -13.84 -0.82 0.91
CA MET A 46 -13.46 0.57 0.62
C MET A 46 -12.96 0.73 -0.81
N GLU A 47 -12.25 -0.25 -1.35
CA GLU A 47 -11.82 -0.27 -2.76
C GLU A 47 -13.02 -0.24 -3.71
N GLU A 48 -14.08 -1.01 -3.44
CA GLU A 48 -15.31 -0.99 -4.23
C GLU A 48 -15.98 0.39 -4.22
N ARG A 49 -15.96 1.09 -3.08
CA ARG A 49 -16.46 2.48 -2.99
C ARG A 49 -15.58 3.46 -3.78
N MET A 50 -14.27 3.32 -3.68
CA MET A 50 -13.31 4.15 -4.45
C MET A 50 -13.49 3.93 -5.96
N LYS A 51 -13.69 2.68 -6.39
CA LYS A 51 -13.98 2.31 -7.78
C LYS A 51 -15.30 2.90 -8.29
N ALA A 52 -16.31 3.02 -7.41
CA ALA A 52 -17.56 3.71 -7.71
C ALA A 52 -17.47 5.24 -7.72
N GLY A 53 -16.28 5.82 -7.50
CA GLY A 53 -16.04 7.27 -7.53
C GLY A 53 -16.42 8.00 -6.23
N ASP A 54 -16.66 7.28 -5.13
CA ASP A 54 -16.98 7.89 -3.83
C ASP A 54 -15.75 8.52 -3.19
N ALA A 55 -15.53 9.81 -3.44
CA ALA A 55 -14.42 10.57 -2.88
C ALA A 55 -14.43 10.63 -1.34
N SER A 56 -15.59 10.47 -0.68
CA SER A 56 -15.70 10.48 0.78
C SER A 56 -15.09 9.23 1.43
N ALA A 57 -14.97 8.13 0.66
CA ALA A 57 -14.38 6.88 1.14
C ALA A 57 -12.86 6.94 1.30
N ARG A 58 -12.19 7.98 0.76
CA ARG A 58 -10.73 8.05 0.66
C ARG A 58 -10.00 7.87 1.98
N GLU A 59 -10.43 8.57 3.04
CA GLU A 59 -9.78 8.44 4.35
C GLU A 59 -10.06 7.08 5.00
N ALA A 60 -11.22 6.49 4.75
CA ALA A 60 -11.55 5.15 5.23
C ALA A 60 -10.75 4.08 4.49
N TRP A 61 -10.57 4.24 3.17
CA TRP A 61 -9.74 3.38 2.34
C TRP A 61 -8.29 3.36 2.84
N LYS A 62 -7.66 4.51 3.10
CA LYS A 62 -6.29 4.57 3.64
C LYS A 62 -6.12 3.83 4.96
N ARG A 63 -7.09 4.02 5.88
CA ARG A 63 -7.05 3.32 7.17
C ARG A 63 -7.20 1.82 6.98
N ALA A 64 -8.01 1.38 6.02
CA ALA A 64 -8.17 -0.02 5.71
C ALA A 64 -6.93 -0.62 5.02
N ASP A 65 -6.28 0.13 4.12
CA ASP A 65 -5.05 -0.22 3.42
C ASP A 65 -3.90 -0.42 4.42
N SER A 66 -3.65 0.59 5.25
CA SER A 66 -2.70 0.50 6.35
C SER A 66 -3.03 -0.62 7.34
N GLY A 67 -4.33 -0.81 7.63
CA GLY A 67 -4.81 -1.87 8.51
C GLY A 67 -4.55 -3.28 7.97
N PHE A 68 -4.68 -3.47 6.66
CA PHE A 68 -4.40 -4.74 5.99
C PHE A 68 -2.91 -5.08 6.02
N HIS A 69 -2.05 -4.15 5.62
CA HIS A 69 -0.60 -4.34 5.69
C HIS A 69 -0.14 -4.64 7.11
N LYS A 70 -0.64 -3.89 8.11
CA LYS A 70 -0.37 -4.15 9.52
C LYS A 70 -0.81 -5.55 9.96
N ALA A 71 -2.00 -6.00 9.55
CA ALA A 71 -2.53 -7.30 9.94
C ALA A 71 -1.67 -8.45 9.37
N LEU A 72 -1.24 -8.34 8.11
CA LEU A 72 -0.37 -9.33 7.48
C LEU A 72 0.93 -9.55 8.25
N VAL A 73 1.50 -8.49 8.81
CA VAL A 73 2.80 -8.55 9.51
C VAL A 73 2.68 -8.65 11.04
N ALA A 74 1.46 -8.72 11.58
CA ALA A 74 1.21 -8.61 13.02
C ALA A 74 1.86 -9.71 13.87
N ALA A 75 2.08 -10.90 13.31
CA ALA A 75 2.71 -12.03 14.00
C ALA A 75 4.26 -12.07 13.84
N CYS A 76 4.88 -11.00 13.33
CA CYS A 76 6.35 -10.97 13.14
C CYS A 76 7.17 -11.09 14.45
N GLY A 77 6.54 -10.81 15.60
CA GLY A 77 7.12 -10.95 16.93
C GLY A 77 8.21 -9.92 17.27
N SER A 78 8.21 -8.75 16.62
CA SER A 78 9.05 -7.61 16.99
C SER A 78 8.22 -6.32 17.09
N PRO A 79 7.96 -5.81 18.31
CA PRO A 79 7.25 -4.55 18.51
C PRO A 79 7.95 -3.34 17.88
N GLU A 80 9.28 -3.32 17.90
CA GLU A 80 10.09 -2.23 17.33
C GLU A 80 10.00 -2.21 15.81
N LEU A 81 10.04 -3.38 15.16
CA LEU A 81 9.83 -3.50 13.72
C LEU A 81 8.42 -3.02 13.33
N MET A 82 7.40 -3.41 14.09
CA MET A 82 6.03 -2.94 13.87
C MET A 82 5.91 -1.42 13.99
N ALA A 83 6.53 -0.81 15.01
CA ALA A 83 6.51 0.64 15.20
C ALA A 83 7.22 1.38 14.06
N LEU A 84 8.37 0.87 13.61
CA LEU A 84 9.12 1.44 12.50
C LEU A 84 8.36 1.30 11.17
N HIS A 85 7.83 0.11 10.88
CA HIS A 85 6.97 -0.13 9.72
C HIS A 85 5.82 0.87 9.68
N MET A 86 5.13 1.09 10.81
CA MET A 86 4.01 2.03 10.86
C MET A 86 4.43 3.48 10.58
N THR A 87 5.59 3.87 11.07
CA THR A 87 6.16 5.20 10.79
C THR A 87 6.49 5.38 9.32
N VAL A 88 7.08 4.36 8.68
CA VAL A 88 7.41 4.38 7.25
C VAL A 88 6.14 4.36 6.39
N PHE A 89 5.14 3.56 6.76
CA PHE A 89 3.86 3.46 6.06
C PHE A 89 3.09 4.79 6.09
N ASP A 90 3.05 5.47 7.23
CA ASP A 90 2.41 6.79 7.33
C ASP A 90 3.09 7.82 6.41
N LYS A 91 4.43 7.84 6.38
CA LYS A 91 5.18 8.68 5.43
C LYS A 91 4.83 8.34 3.98
N TYR A 92 4.73 7.06 3.64
CA TYR A 92 4.33 6.60 2.30
C TYR A 92 2.93 7.08 1.91
N LEU A 93 1.95 6.96 2.81
CA LEU A 93 0.58 7.43 2.56
C LEU A 93 0.52 8.94 2.32
N ARG A 94 1.35 9.75 2.99
CA ARG A 94 1.44 11.19 2.72
C ARG A 94 1.89 11.50 1.30
N TYR A 95 2.79 10.70 0.71
CA TYR A 95 3.15 10.83 -0.70
C TYR A 95 1.97 10.50 -1.61
N GLN A 96 1.27 9.38 -1.38
CA GLN A 96 0.08 9.03 -2.18
C GLN A 96 -1.03 10.07 -2.09
N MET A 97 -1.16 10.76 -0.96
CA MET A 97 -2.15 11.83 -0.76
C MET A 97 -1.95 13.04 -1.67
N LEU A 98 -0.70 13.48 -1.82
CA LEU A 98 -0.41 14.66 -2.66
C LEU A 98 -0.82 14.44 -4.12
N PHE A 99 -0.85 13.18 -4.56
CA PHE A 99 -1.09 12.83 -5.96
C PHE A 99 -2.41 12.07 -6.19
N LEU A 100 -3.26 11.96 -5.15
CA LEU A 100 -4.60 11.34 -5.19
C LEU A 100 -4.65 9.98 -5.89
N THR A 101 -3.63 9.14 -5.70
CA THR A 101 -3.46 7.94 -6.52
C THR A 101 -4.18 6.73 -5.93
N TYR A 102 -5.38 6.46 -6.44
CA TYR A 102 -5.98 5.13 -6.33
C TYR A 102 -5.60 4.31 -7.56
N ARG A 103 -4.82 3.23 -7.37
CA ARG A 103 -4.32 2.38 -8.46
C ARG A 103 -5.38 1.46 -9.07
N GLY A 104 -6.59 1.42 -8.49
CA GLY A 104 -7.70 0.67 -9.07
C GLY A 104 -7.64 -0.83 -8.84
N GLU A 105 -8.30 -1.56 -9.75
CA GLU A 105 -8.47 -3.01 -9.72
C GLU A 105 -7.15 -3.77 -9.60
N THR A 106 -6.05 -3.26 -10.16
CA THR A 106 -4.76 -3.93 -10.09
C THR A 106 -4.27 -4.06 -8.64
N ALA A 107 -4.38 -3.00 -7.83
CA ALA A 107 -3.98 -3.07 -6.42
C ALA A 107 -4.94 -3.95 -5.61
N ALA A 108 -6.24 -3.88 -5.87
CA ALA A 108 -7.23 -4.75 -5.21
C ALA A 108 -6.97 -6.23 -5.50
N ALA A 109 -6.61 -6.57 -6.74
CA ALA A 109 -6.24 -7.94 -7.12
C ALA A 109 -4.95 -8.41 -6.43
N GLU A 110 -3.95 -7.54 -6.28
CA GLU A 110 -2.73 -7.82 -5.53
C GLU A 110 -2.99 -8.03 -4.04
N HIS A 111 -3.84 -7.22 -3.41
CA HIS A 111 -4.23 -7.40 -2.01
C HIS A 111 -4.87 -8.77 -1.78
N ARG A 112 -5.78 -9.18 -2.66
CA ARG A 112 -6.40 -10.52 -2.62
C ARG A 112 -5.35 -11.62 -2.78
N ALA A 113 -4.50 -11.52 -3.80
CA ALA A 113 -3.47 -12.52 -4.06
C ALA A 113 -2.44 -12.62 -2.93
N LEU A 114 -2.13 -11.49 -2.28
CA LEU A 114 -1.24 -11.44 -1.12
C LEU A 114 -1.84 -12.12 0.10
N LEU A 115 -3.13 -11.88 0.38
CA LEU A 115 -3.85 -12.59 1.43
C LEU A 115 -3.84 -14.09 1.17
N GLU A 116 -4.21 -14.52 -0.04
CA GLU A 116 -4.23 -15.94 -0.43
C GLU A 116 -2.88 -16.61 -0.19
N ALA A 117 -1.79 -16.01 -0.69
CA ALA A 117 -0.43 -16.54 -0.50
C ALA A 117 -0.04 -16.61 0.99
N ALA A 118 -0.44 -15.62 1.80
CA ALA A 118 -0.17 -15.61 3.23
C ALA A 118 -0.92 -16.74 3.96
N LEU A 119 -2.19 -16.97 3.63
CA LEU A 119 -3.00 -18.05 4.21
C LEU A 119 -2.54 -19.44 3.77
N GLU A 120 -2.07 -19.58 2.53
CA GLU A 120 -1.45 -20.80 2.01
C GLU A 120 -0.04 -21.05 2.57
N ARG A 121 0.48 -20.12 3.38
CA ARG A 121 1.85 -20.11 3.91
C ARG A 121 2.94 -20.10 2.83
N ASP A 122 2.59 -19.69 1.61
CA ASP A 122 3.54 -19.52 0.50
C ASP A 122 4.28 -18.19 0.67
N THR A 123 5.30 -18.23 1.53
CA THR A 123 6.07 -17.05 1.89
C THR A 123 6.78 -16.41 0.69
N ALA A 124 7.32 -17.23 -0.21
CA ALA A 124 8.08 -16.72 -1.36
C ALA A 124 7.17 -15.97 -2.36
N ARG A 125 5.96 -16.52 -2.60
CA ARG A 125 4.94 -15.85 -3.41
C ARG A 125 4.43 -14.59 -2.74
N ALA A 126 4.16 -14.62 -1.44
CA ALA A 126 3.67 -13.47 -0.68
C ALA A 126 4.69 -12.30 -0.71
N GLU A 127 5.98 -12.57 -0.51
CA GLU A 127 7.03 -11.55 -0.59
C GLU A 127 7.17 -10.95 -2.01
N THR A 128 7.01 -11.78 -3.04
CA THR A 128 7.04 -11.33 -4.43
C THR A 128 5.87 -10.39 -4.74
N ILE A 129 4.65 -10.80 -4.40
CA ILE A 129 3.45 -9.98 -4.60
C ILE A 129 3.55 -8.67 -3.82
N LEU A 130 4.00 -8.70 -2.57
CA LEU A 130 4.16 -7.50 -1.75
C LEU A 130 5.14 -6.50 -2.38
N ARG A 131 6.30 -6.96 -2.84
CA ARG A 131 7.30 -6.10 -3.49
C ARG A 131 6.72 -5.48 -4.76
N ASP A 132 6.15 -6.31 -5.64
CA ASP A 132 5.60 -5.87 -6.92
C ASP A 132 4.44 -4.87 -6.70
N HIS A 133 3.62 -5.08 -5.66
CA HIS A 133 2.58 -4.16 -5.24
C HIS A 133 3.13 -2.78 -4.84
N ILE A 134 4.14 -2.74 -3.98
CA ILE A 134 4.77 -1.50 -3.50
C ILE A 134 5.43 -0.75 -4.67
N GLU A 135 6.23 -1.44 -5.48
CA GLU A 135 6.91 -0.88 -6.64
C GLU A 135 5.93 -0.35 -7.68
N GLY A 136 4.87 -1.11 -7.99
CA GLY A 136 3.79 -0.67 -8.88
C GLY A 136 3.05 0.56 -8.34
N GLY A 137 2.89 0.67 -7.02
CA GLY A 137 2.38 1.88 -6.36
C GLY A 137 3.27 3.10 -6.58
N VAL A 138 4.59 2.94 -6.50
CA VAL A 138 5.56 4.02 -6.80
C VAL A 138 5.46 4.45 -8.26
N VAL A 139 5.48 3.51 -9.20
CA VAL A 139 5.38 3.81 -10.64
C VAL A 139 4.11 4.59 -10.95
N HIS A 140 2.97 4.15 -10.41
CA HIS A 140 1.69 4.81 -10.59
C HIS A 140 1.67 6.24 -10.00
N CYS A 141 2.22 6.41 -8.80
CA CYS A 141 2.35 7.71 -8.14
C CYS A 141 3.23 8.68 -8.94
N LEU A 142 4.40 8.24 -9.39
CA LEU A 142 5.31 9.07 -10.19
C LEU A 142 4.75 9.42 -11.57
N THR A 143 3.97 8.52 -12.17
CA THR A 143 3.30 8.77 -13.44
C THR A 143 2.23 9.86 -13.27
N SER A 144 1.45 9.79 -12.20
CA SER A 144 0.43 10.79 -11.86
C SER A 144 1.06 12.14 -11.54
N PHE A 145 2.19 12.15 -10.83
CA PHE A 145 2.98 13.36 -10.56
C PHE A 145 3.42 14.07 -11.84
N ARG A 146 4.01 13.33 -12.79
CA ARG A 146 4.48 13.89 -14.08
C ARG A 146 3.33 14.44 -14.91
N ALA A 147 2.19 13.74 -14.94
CA ALA A 147 1.01 14.19 -15.66
C ALA A 147 0.46 15.51 -15.07
N ALA A 148 0.41 15.65 -13.75
CA ALA A 148 -0.01 16.87 -13.08
C ALA A 148 0.93 18.05 -13.38
N ALA A 149 2.24 17.83 -13.33
CA ALA A 149 3.23 18.86 -13.66
C ALA A 149 3.13 19.34 -15.12
N ALA A 150 3.00 18.41 -16.07
CA ALA A 150 2.84 18.76 -17.49
C ALA A 150 1.54 19.54 -17.78
N GLY A 151 0.46 19.27 -17.03
CA GLY A 151 -0.80 20.02 -17.15
C GLY A 151 -0.70 21.45 -16.63
N GLN A 152 0.11 21.71 -15.60
CA GLN A 152 0.33 23.06 -15.06
C GLN A 152 1.18 23.93 -15.99
N ASP A 153 2.17 23.35 -16.67
CA ASP A 153 3.03 24.09 -17.61
C ASP A 153 2.25 24.57 -18.85
N VAL A 154 1.28 23.80 -19.33
CA VAL A 154 0.42 24.18 -20.46
C VAL A 154 -0.51 25.35 -20.09
N GLN A 155 -1.04 25.37 -18.87
CA GLN A 155 -1.95 26.42 -18.40
C GLN A 155 -1.21 27.75 -18.17
N ASN A 156 0.00 27.69 -17.59
CA ASN A 156 0.87 28.85 -17.43
C ASN A 156 1.39 29.42 -18.77
N GLY A 157 1.50 28.59 -19.81
CA GLY A 157 1.91 29.03 -21.15
C GLY A 157 0.82 29.74 -21.95
N LEU A 158 -0.46 29.57 -21.58
CA LEU A 158 -1.61 30.22 -22.22
C LEU A 158 -1.97 31.56 -21.56
N GLU A 159 -1.65 31.75 -20.29
CA GLU A 159 -1.89 33.02 -19.56
C GLU A 159 -0.80 34.09 -19.80
N ASN A 160 0.33 33.71 -20.41
CA ASN A 160 1.49 34.58 -20.65
C ASN A 160 1.71 34.96 -22.13
N ARG A 161 0.67 34.85 -22.97
CA ARG A 161 0.64 35.30 -24.36
C ARG A 161 -0.48 36.31 -24.59
#